data_AF-A0A0D5M5C7-F1
#
_entry.id   AF-A0A0D5M5C7-F1
#
_cell.length_a   1.000
_cell.length_b   1.000
_cell.length_c   1.000
_cell.angle_alpha   90.00
_cell.angle_beta   90.00
_cell.angle_gamma   90.00
#
_symmetry.space_group_name_H-M   'P 1'
#
loop_
_entity.id
_entity.type
_entity.pdbx_description
1 polymer ?
#
loop_
_entity_poly.entity_id
_entity_poly.type
_entity_poly.pdbx_seq_one_letter_code
_entity_poly.pdbx_strand_id
1 'polypeptide(L)'
;MSNTPFSIARLARMLLAALSVVVVSGCASYPNSSTQQQAQYVLNNDPATLLEDVALNEFLSKAPAGSVLNLARSPWGDNVEIVADAPYLAASGRECRRLRIVDSAGAAAPSALTCETPDGWVNQRVFANMDSTMEGRY
;
A
#
# COMPACT_ATOMS: atom_id res chain seq x y z
N MET A 1 42.16 -52.97 16.66
CA MET A 1 41.59 -52.42 15.41
C MET A 1 40.07 -52.44 15.55
N SER A 2 39.48 -51.35 16.06
CA SER A 2 38.01 -51.21 16.15
C SER A 2 37.57 -50.26 15.05
N ASN A 3 36.99 -50.81 13.99
CA ASN A 3 36.51 -50.06 12.84
C ASN A 3 34.99 -50.15 12.79
N THR A 4 34.31 -49.15 13.33
CA THR A 4 32.96 -48.78 12.87
C THR A 4 32.92 -47.27 12.80
N PRO A 5 32.74 -46.67 11.59
CA PRO A 5 31.72 -45.62 11.52
C PRO A 5 31.10 -45.39 10.12
N PHE A 6 31.06 -46.34 9.18
CA PHE A 6 30.49 -46.04 7.86
C PHE A 6 28.94 -46.06 7.80
N SER A 7 28.28 -46.86 8.65
CA SER A 7 26.81 -47.00 8.62
C SER A 7 26.07 -45.83 9.28
N ILE A 8 26.63 -45.26 10.37
CA ILE A 8 25.98 -44.19 11.14
C ILE A 8 25.98 -42.88 10.35
N ALA A 9 27.06 -42.59 9.62
CA ALA A 9 27.16 -41.39 8.78
C ALA A 9 26.17 -41.41 7.59
N ARG A 10 25.84 -42.58 7.05
CA ARG A 10 24.83 -42.73 5.98
C ARG A 10 23.40 -42.51 6.49
N LEU A 11 23.08 -43.04 7.67
CA LEU A 11 21.77 -42.82 8.30
C LEU A 11 21.56 -41.36 8.71
N ALA A 12 22.58 -40.71 9.25
CA ALA A 12 22.52 -39.29 9.62
C ALA A 12 22.31 -38.37 8.40
N ARG A 13 22.98 -38.66 7.27
CA ARG A 13 22.79 -37.90 6.01
C ARG A 13 21.41 -38.11 5.40
N MET A 14 20.87 -39.33 5.46
CA MET A 14 19.50 -39.62 4.99
C MET A 14 18.45 -38.90 5.84
N LEU A 15 18.62 -38.87 7.16
CA LEU A 15 17.72 -38.15 8.08
C LEU A 15 17.74 -36.63 7.85
N LEU A 16 18.92 -36.03 7.63
CA LEU A 16 19.06 -34.61 7.30
C LEU A 16 18.40 -34.24 5.98
N ALA A 17 18.51 -35.11 4.96
CA ALA A 17 17.84 -34.91 3.67
C ALA A 17 16.31 -35.05 3.77
N ALA A 18 15.80 -35.95 4.61
CA ALA A 18 14.37 -36.07 4.85
C ALA A 18 13.81 -34.85 5.61
N LEU A 19 14.56 -34.31 6.57
CA LEU A 19 14.19 -33.11 7.33
C LEU A 19 14.10 -31.86 6.46
N SER A 20 15.01 -31.66 5.50
CA SER A 20 14.96 -30.49 4.61
C SER A 20 13.75 -30.50 3.68
N VAL A 21 13.26 -31.67 3.25
CA VAL A 21 12.04 -31.78 2.43
C VAL A 21 10.79 -31.37 3.22
N VAL A 22 10.74 -31.63 4.53
CA VAL A 22 9.61 -31.23 5.40
C VAL A 22 9.60 -29.72 5.67
N VAL A 23 10.77 -29.07 5.74
CA VAL A 23 10.83 -27.62 5.99
C VAL A 23 10.37 -26.82 4.76
N VAL A 24 10.56 -27.33 3.54
CA VAL A 24 10.18 -26.62 2.30
C VAL A 24 8.70 -26.81 1.94
N SER A 25 8.03 -27.87 2.42
CA SER A 25 6.61 -28.10 2.14
C SER A 25 5.64 -27.18 2.90
N GLY A 26 6.15 -26.30 3.77
CA GLY A 26 5.35 -25.29 4.48
C GLY A 26 4.98 -24.05 3.65
N CYS A 27 5.68 -23.75 2.55
CA CYS A 27 5.48 -22.49 1.82
C CYS A 27 4.35 -22.51 0.77
N ALA A 28 3.65 -23.64 0.58
CA ALA A 28 2.55 -23.76 -0.38
C ALA A 28 1.18 -23.95 0.27
N SER A 29 1.08 -23.92 1.61
CA SER A 29 -0.19 -24.01 2.32
C SER A 29 -0.94 -22.68 2.27
N TYR A 30 -1.46 -22.33 1.10
CA TYR A 30 -2.61 -21.44 1.02
C TYR A 30 -3.85 -22.24 1.46
N PRO A 31 -4.61 -21.78 2.45
CA PRO A 31 -5.87 -22.41 2.80
C PRO A 31 -6.81 -22.33 1.60
N ASN A 32 -6.92 -23.42 0.83
CA ASN A 32 -7.90 -23.56 -0.23
C ASN A 32 -9.24 -23.94 0.43
N SER A 33 -9.86 -22.97 1.10
CA SER A 33 -11.23 -23.09 1.59
C SER A 33 -12.17 -23.06 0.37
N SER A 34 -12.60 -24.24 -0.07
CA SER A 34 -13.64 -24.47 -1.08
C SER A 34 -15.06 -24.21 -0.56
N THR A 35 -15.19 -23.24 0.34
CA THR A 35 -16.46 -22.62 0.69
C THR A 35 -16.31 -21.15 0.32
N GLN A 36 -17.33 -20.58 -0.32
CA GLN A 36 -17.42 -19.17 -0.71
C GLN A 36 -17.44 -18.23 0.52
N GLN A 37 -16.53 -18.39 1.48
CA GLN A 37 -16.07 -17.28 2.27
C GLN A 37 -15.16 -16.48 1.34
N GLN A 38 -15.76 -15.47 0.69
CA GLN A 38 -15.00 -14.29 0.28
C GLN A 38 -14.02 -14.02 1.41
N ALA A 39 -12.72 -14.02 1.09
CA ALA A 39 -11.73 -13.44 1.97
C ALA A 39 -12.16 -11.98 2.14
N GLN A 40 -12.97 -11.75 3.17
CA GLN A 40 -13.41 -10.44 3.57
C GLN A 40 -12.20 -9.87 4.30
N TYR A 41 -11.17 -9.57 3.51
CA TYR A 41 -10.18 -8.58 3.88
C TYR A 41 -11.03 -7.38 4.30
N VAL A 42 -10.93 -6.98 5.56
CA VAL A 42 -11.69 -5.85 6.10
C VAL A 42 -11.09 -4.57 5.52
N LEU A 43 -11.26 -4.40 4.21
CA LEU A 43 -11.19 -3.16 3.45
C LEU A 43 -12.61 -2.68 3.10
N ASN A 44 -13.67 -3.37 3.57
CA ASN A 44 -15.05 -2.96 3.33
C ASN A 44 -15.46 -1.69 4.11
N ASN A 45 -14.64 -1.26 5.07
CA ASN A 45 -14.76 0.04 5.72
C ASN A 45 -13.49 0.85 5.45
N ASP A 46 -13.06 0.94 4.19
CA ASP A 46 -12.15 2.01 3.79
C ASP A 46 -12.88 3.34 4.08
N PRO A 47 -12.43 4.17 5.03
CA PRO A 47 -13.07 5.45 5.33
C PRO A 47 -12.73 6.47 4.24
N ALA A 48 -12.88 6.05 2.99
CA ALA A 48 -12.62 6.84 1.81
C ALA A 48 -13.83 7.73 1.55
N THR A 49 -13.59 9.04 1.50
CA THR A 49 -14.66 10.01 1.22
C THR A 49 -14.62 10.37 -0.25
N LEU A 50 -15.75 10.25 -0.94
CA LEU A 50 -15.86 10.64 -2.35
C LEU A 50 -15.59 12.15 -2.50
N LEU A 51 -14.80 12.51 -3.50
CA LEU A 51 -14.57 13.90 -3.87
C LEU A 51 -15.70 14.32 -4.81
N GLU A 52 -16.59 15.19 -4.35
CA GLU A 52 -17.77 15.61 -5.13
C GLU A 52 -17.47 16.70 -6.18
N ASP A 53 -16.35 17.40 -6.04
CA ASP A 53 -15.99 18.50 -6.94
C ASP A 53 -15.52 17.99 -8.31
N VAL A 54 -16.26 18.36 -9.36
CA VAL A 54 -16.02 17.91 -10.74
C VAL A 54 -14.68 18.42 -11.28
N ALA A 55 -14.31 19.66 -10.98
CA ALA A 55 -13.06 20.25 -11.45
C ALA A 55 -11.86 19.58 -10.77
N LEU A 56 -11.98 19.27 -9.48
CA LEU A 56 -10.98 18.48 -8.76
C LEU A 56 -10.84 17.08 -9.34
N ASN A 57 -11.94 16.37 -9.64
CA ASN A 57 -11.86 15.05 -10.27
C ASN A 57 -11.17 15.09 -11.63
N GLU A 58 -11.54 16.05 -12.49
CA GLU A 58 -10.89 16.20 -13.80
C GLU A 58 -9.40 16.53 -13.68
N PHE A 59 -9.05 17.41 -12.73
CA PHE A 59 -7.67 17.73 -12.41
C PHE A 59 -6.88 16.51 -11.89
N LEU A 60 -7.51 15.65 -11.10
CA LEU A 60 -6.88 14.42 -10.61
C LEU A 60 -6.59 13.45 -11.75
N SER A 61 -7.51 13.29 -12.70
CA SER A 61 -7.35 12.38 -13.84
C SER A 61 -6.38 12.87 -14.92
N LYS A 62 -6.25 14.20 -15.12
CA LYS A 62 -5.53 14.74 -16.30
C LYS A 62 -4.27 15.52 -15.97
N ALA A 63 -4.14 16.04 -14.75
CA ALA A 63 -3.07 16.99 -14.47
C ALA A 63 -1.69 16.31 -14.39
N PRO A 64 -0.67 16.85 -15.08
CA PRO A 64 0.72 16.42 -14.91
C PRO A 64 1.21 16.60 -13.46
N ALA A 65 2.27 15.89 -13.11
CA ALA A 65 2.97 16.10 -11.84
C ALA A 65 3.43 17.56 -11.68
N GLY A 66 3.28 18.11 -10.48
CA GLY A 66 3.56 19.50 -10.14
C GLY A 66 2.46 20.49 -10.52
N SER A 67 1.37 20.04 -11.14
CA SER A 67 0.24 20.93 -11.47
C SER A 67 -0.44 21.45 -10.22
N VAL A 68 -1.06 22.62 -10.34
CA VAL A 68 -1.66 23.36 -9.24
C VAL A 68 -3.14 23.65 -9.51
N LEU A 69 -3.99 23.44 -8.51
CA LEU A 69 -5.41 23.80 -8.54
C LEU A 69 -5.78 24.56 -7.27
N ASN A 70 -6.41 25.71 -7.42
CA ASN A 70 -6.94 26.48 -6.30
C ASN A 70 -8.42 26.16 -6.08
N LEU A 71 -8.78 25.82 -4.84
CA LEU A 71 -10.14 25.47 -4.45
C LEU A 71 -10.63 26.39 -3.33
N ALA A 72 -11.78 27.04 -3.57
CA ALA A 72 -12.43 27.86 -2.56
C ALA A 72 -12.95 27.02 -1.38
N ARG A 73 -13.42 25.80 -1.67
CA ARG A 73 -13.89 24.82 -0.69
C ARG A 73 -13.33 23.46 -1.05
N SER A 74 -12.79 22.74 -0.08
CA SER A 74 -12.27 21.38 -0.28
C SER A 74 -12.43 20.55 0.98
N PRO A 75 -12.31 19.21 0.89
CA PRO A 75 -12.27 18.35 2.08
C PRO A 75 -11.09 18.63 3.02
N TRP A 76 -10.07 19.36 2.55
CA TRP A 76 -8.86 19.68 3.32
C TRP A 76 -8.86 21.12 3.85
N GLY A 77 -9.96 21.85 3.68
CA GLY A 77 -10.11 23.24 4.10
C GLY A 77 -10.60 24.16 2.99
N ASP A 78 -10.89 25.39 3.37
CA ASP A 78 -11.29 26.45 2.45
C ASP A 78 -10.06 27.19 1.91
N ASN A 79 -10.16 27.71 0.69
CA ASN A 79 -9.12 28.51 0.04
C ASN A 79 -7.73 27.85 0.03
N VAL A 80 -7.70 26.58 -0.38
CA VAL A 80 -6.46 25.81 -0.45
C VAL A 80 -5.90 25.76 -1.87
N GLU A 81 -4.57 25.71 -1.95
CA GLU A 81 -3.84 25.35 -3.16
C GLU A 81 -3.47 23.87 -3.09
N ILE A 82 -3.90 23.12 -4.12
CA ILE A 82 -3.62 21.69 -4.28
C ILE A 82 -2.49 21.52 -5.30
N VAL A 83 -1.38 20.94 -4.87
CA VAL A 83 -0.28 20.53 -5.74
C VAL A 83 -0.34 19.02 -5.96
N ALA A 84 -0.44 18.62 -7.21
CA ALA A 84 -0.52 17.23 -7.64
C ALA A 84 0.86 16.58 -7.77
N ASP A 85 1.12 15.46 -7.12
CA ASP A 85 2.28 14.63 -7.47
C ASP A 85 1.97 13.76 -8.71
N ALA A 86 2.92 12.95 -9.18
CA ALA A 86 2.65 12.00 -10.26
C ALA A 86 1.63 10.93 -9.83
N PRO A 87 0.73 10.48 -10.72
CA PRO A 87 -0.10 9.30 -10.44
C PRO A 87 0.78 8.05 -10.34
N TYR A 88 0.35 7.09 -9.51
CA TYR A 88 1.01 5.80 -9.33
C TYR A 88 -0.03 4.69 -9.10
N LEU A 89 0.31 3.48 -9.51
CA LEU A 89 -0.53 2.30 -9.26
C LEU A 89 -0.26 1.78 -7.83
N ALA A 90 -1.26 1.80 -6.96
CA ALA A 90 -1.15 1.27 -5.62
C ALA A 90 -1.23 -0.26 -5.60
N ALA A 91 -0.86 -0.87 -4.46
CA ALA A 91 -0.97 -2.33 -4.27
C ALA A 91 -2.42 -2.85 -4.37
N SER A 92 -3.42 -1.97 -4.19
CA SER A 92 -4.83 -2.26 -4.44
C SER A 92 -5.20 -2.36 -5.92
N GLY A 93 -4.27 -2.08 -6.84
CA GLY A 93 -4.52 -2.00 -8.28
C GLY A 93 -5.23 -0.71 -8.71
N ARG A 94 -5.43 0.23 -7.79
CA ARG A 94 -6.07 1.52 -8.06
C ARG A 94 -5.01 2.56 -8.42
N GLU A 95 -5.34 3.43 -9.36
CA GLU A 95 -4.52 4.62 -9.60
C GLU A 95 -4.70 5.57 -8.41
N CYS A 96 -3.58 6.01 -7.86
CA CYS A 96 -3.53 6.87 -6.70
C CYS A 96 -2.59 8.04 -6.95
N ARG A 97 -2.83 9.14 -6.26
CA ARG A 97 -2.01 10.34 -6.33
C ARG A 97 -1.93 11.01 -4.98
N ARG A 98 -0.70 11.37 -4.60
CA ARG A 98 -0.45 12.20 -3.43
C ARG A 98 -0.69 13.66 -3.78
N LEU A 99 -1.28 14.38 -2.84
CA LEU A 99 -1.53 15.81 -2.95
C LEU A 99 -0.78 16.53 -1.84
N ARG A 100 -0.14 17.63 -2.18
CA ARG A 100 0.29 18.63 -1.22
C ARG A 100 -0.80 19.68 -1.11
N ILE A 101 -1.26 19.94 0.11
CA ILE A 101 -2.22 20.99 0.39
C ILE A 101 -1.45 22.16 1.00
N VAL A 102 -1.67 23.35 0.46
CA VAL A 102 -1.12 24.60 0.98
C VAL A 102 -2.29 25.49 1.36
N ASP A 103 -2.39 25.84 2.64
CA ASP A 103 -3.41 26.78 3.12
C ASP A 103 -2.99 28.21 2.78
N SER A 104 -3.97 29.09 2.63
CA SER A 104 -3.86 30.55 2.54
C SER A 104 -2.95 31.20 3.59
N ALA A 105 -2.82 30.60 4.78
CA ALA A 105 -1.88 31.05 5.82
C ALA A 105 -0.40 30.69 5.53
N GLY A 106 -0.12 30.00 4.43
CA GLY A 106 1.23 29.55 4.04
C GLY A 106 1.77 28.41 4.90
N ALA A 107 0.96 27.86 5.81
CA ALA A 107 1.32 26.67 6.55
C ALA A 107 1.32 25.46 5.62
N ALA A 108 2.39 24.65 5.66
CA ALA A 108 2.41 23.37 4.97
C ALA A 108 1.30 22.48 5.59
N ALA A 109 0.22 22.30 4.84
CA ALA A 109 -0.87 21.44 5.27
C ALA A 109 -0.49 19.96 5.05
N PRO A 110 -1.17 19.03 5.75
CA PRO A 110 -0.87 17.60 5.66
C PRO A 110 -0.97 17.11 4.22
N SER A 111 -0.09 16.17 3.81
CA SER A 111 -0.23 15.52 2.51
C SER A 111 -1.50 14.66 2.51
N ALA A 112 -2.29 14.74 1.44
CA ALA A 112 -3.43 13.86 1.25
C ALA A 112 -3.11 12.76 0.22
N LEU A 113 -3.82 11.65 0.34
CA LEU A 113 -3.80 10.59 -0.65
C LEU A 113 -5.17 10.53 -1.31
N THR A 114 -5.19 10.50 -2.63
CA THR A 114 -6.41 10.30 -3.40
C THR A 114 -6.25 9.10 -4.30
N CYS A 115 -7.31 8.35 -4.52
CA CYS A 115 -7.28 7.19 -5.40
C CYS A 115 -8.55 7.11 -6.22
N GLU A 116 -8.44 6.60 -7.45
CA GLU A 116 -9.56 6.45 -8.38
C GLU A 116 -10.43 5.24 -8.00
N THR A 117 -11.74 5.40 -8.11
CA THR A 117 -12.75 4.33 -8.01
C THR A 117 -13.67 4.41 -9.23
N PRO A 118 -14.50 3.38 -9.50
CA PRO A 118 -15.51 3.46 -10.54
C PRO A 118 -16.47 4.66 -10.41
N ASP A 119 -16.68 5.14 -9.18
CA ASP A 119 -17.58 6.26 -8.88
C ASP A 119 -16.87 7.62 -8.86
N GLY A 120 -15.55 7.65 -9.07
CA GLY A 120 -14.72 8.87 -9.05
C GLY A 120 -13.55 8.78 -8.08
N TRP A 121 -12.88 9.92 -7.87
CA TRP A 121 -11.74 9.98 -6.94
C TRP A 121 -12.21 10.06 -5.49
N VAL A 122 -11.54 9.33 -4.61
CA VAL A 122 -11.82 9.34 -3.16
C VAL A 122 -10.60 9.82 -2.38
N ASN A 123 -10.83 10.58 -1.31
CA ASN A 123 -9.81 10.94 -0.33
C ASN A 123 -9.59 9.77 0.63
N GLN A 124 -8.35 9.30 0.69
CA GLN A 124 -7.91 8.17 1.49
C GLN A 124 -7.22 8.67 2.76
N ARG A 125 -7.58 8.13 3.93
CA ARG A 125 -6.82 8.45 5.14
C ARG A 125 -5.43 7.82 5.00
N VAL A 126 -4.40 8.65 5.10
CA VAL A 126 -3.05 8.12 5.28
C VAL A 126 -2.94 7.71 6.74
N PHE A 127 -2.82 6.41 7.00
CA PHE A 127 -2.44 5.96 8.33
C PHE A 127 -0.99 6.38 8.56
N ALA A 128 -0.77 7.27 9.51
CA ALA A 128 0.55 7.73 9.92
C ALA A 128 1.31 6.61 10.67
N ASN A 129 1.72 5.56 9.96
CA ASN A 129 2.71 4.59 10.44
C ASN A 129 3.99 4.62 9.60
N MET A 130 4.13 5.60 8.70
CA MET A 130 5.36 5.85 7.95
C MET A 130 5.77 7.32 8.11
N ASP A 131 5.92 7.74 9.37
CA ASP A 131 7.07 8.59 9.71
C ASP A 131 8.31 7.69 9.73
N SER A 132 8.68 7.15 8.57
CA SER A 132 10.04 6.67 8.36
C SER A 132 10.83 7.89 7.95
N THR A 133 11.21 8.69 8.94
CA THR A 133 12.41 9.52 8.87
C THR A 133 13.52 8.63 8.31
N MET A 134 13.80 8.77 7.01
CA MET A 134 15.00 8.19 6.39
C MET A 134 16.20 8.98 6.91
N GLU A 135 16.57 8.75 8.18
CA GLU A 135 17.91 9.06 8.66
C GLU A 135 18.79 7.82 8.40
N GLY A 136 18.96 7.51 7.12
CA GLY A 136 20.02 6.64 6.64
C GLY A 136 21.29 7.44 6.54
N ARG A 137 22.04 7.58 7.64
CA ARG A 137 23.44 7.99 7.61
C ARG A 137 24.31 6.77 7.31
N TYR A 138 24.95 6.80 6.15
CA TYR A 138 26.18 6.07 5.85
C TYR A 138 27.37 6.83 6.44
#